data_AF-A0A1B7V7B3-F1
#
_entry.id   AF-A0A1B7V7B3-F1
#
_cell.length_a   1.000
_cell.length_b   1.000
_cell.length_c   1.000
_cell.angle_alpha   90.00
_cell.angle_beta   90.00
_cell.angle_gamma   90.00
#
_symmetry.space_group_name_H-M   'P 1'
#
loop_
_entity.id
_entity.type
_entity.pdbx_description
1 polymer ?
#
loop_
_entity_poly.entity_id
_entity_poly.type
_entity_poly.pdbx_seq_one_letter_code
_entity_poly.pdbx_strand_id
1 'polypeptide(L)'
;MKKYSESYTILKNQIQDSLNFVLLSCHAVPVLQGYIHAVETGKATNLRDPDYFQQIADHDRLKEIMPNYKKSLGKFLYITAFSYFEVYIKSVIEEFFHIHGGVENYLSYVKLKRDHQINQQNYRNDLVAKLRDSNSAKIKKGKVLKYKKAINELIQQGYMFPSQLLSVYGLNELKKELDNIKYMKAKDFIRVLNDVFGLEITEEEKTEFQQITDTRNKIAHGEIKEIDLSKAIKVNKFLRKLALKIDKHLITNFFVLENVDI
;
A
#
# COMPACT_ATOMS: atom_id res chain seq x y z
N MET A 1 21.70 6.46 1.63
CA MET A 1 20.49 6.25 0.81
C MET A 1 19.32 5.93 1.74
N LYS A 2 18.15 6.55 1.52
CA LYS A 2 16.91 6.26 2.24
C LYS A 2 16.54 4.79 1.98
N LYS A 3 16.54 3.96 3.02
CA LYS A 3 16.35 2.50 2.90
C LYS A 3 14.87 2.11 2.78
N TYR A 4 14.00 2.91 3.38
CA TYR A 4 12.56 2.73 3.44
C TYR A 4 11.87 4.10 3.45
N SER A 5 10.60 4.16 3.02
CA SER A 5 9.77 5.35 3.27
C SER A 5 9.51 5.54 4.76
N GLU A 6 9.17 6.77 5.15
CA GLU A 6 8.75 7.06 6.51
C GLU A 6 7.43 6.35 6.82
N SER A 7 6.51 6.36 5.85
CA SER A 7 5.23 5.65 5.89
C SER A 7 5.40 4.15 6.16
N TYR A 8 6.35 3.47 5.51
CA TYR A 8 6.62 2.05 5.75
C TYR A 8 7.22 1.80 7.13
N THR A 9 8.06 2.72 7.63
CA THR A 9 8.63 2.62 8.99
C THR A 9 7.53 2.67 10.05
N ILE A 10 6.56 3.58 9.89
CA ILE A 10 5.38 3.68 10.76
C ILE A 10 4.58 2.36 10.73
N LEU A 11 4.23 1.87 9.54
CA LEU A 11 3.52 0.60 9.38
C LEU A 11 4.23 -0.56 10.08
N LYS A 12 5.54 -0.68 9.87
CA LYS A 12 6.36 -1.75 10.43
C LYS A 12 6.27 -1.76 11.96
N ASN A 13 6.34 -0.59 12.59
CA ASN A 13 6.25 -0.46 14.05
C ASN A 13 4.85 -0.82 14.54
N GLN A 14 3.80 -0.27 13.91
CA GLN A 14 2.40 -0.55 14.27
C GLN A 14 2.03 -2.05 14.16
N ILE A 15 2.52 -2.72 13.12
CA ILE A 15 2.37 -4.17 12.97
C ILE A 15 3.09 -4.92 14.09
N GLN A 16 4.33 -4.52 14.42
CA GLN A 16 5.11 -5.17 15.47
C GLN A 16 4.46 -5.00 16.84
N ASP A 17 3.96 -3.80 17.16
CA ASP A 17 3.28 -3.51 18.41
C ASP A 17 2.00 -4.35 18.56
N SER A 18 1.23 -4.49 17.48
CA SER A 18 0.04 -5.36 17.47
C SER A 18 0.38 -6.82 17.71
N LEU A 19 1.48 -7.31 17.11
CA LEU A 19 1.95 -8.68 17.34
C LEU A 19 2.49 -8.87 18.76
N ASN A 20 3.18 -7.88 19.32
CA ASN A 20 3.65 -7.91 20.70
C ASN A 20 2.46 -7.98 21.68
N PHE A 21 1.40 -7.21 21.43
CA PHE A 21 0.17 -7.27 22.24
C PHE A 21 -0.54 -8.63 22.13
N VAL A 22 -0.59 -9.20 20.93
CA VAL A 22 -1.12 -10.56 20.70
C VAL A 22 -0.29 -11.59 21.46
N LEU A 23 1.03 -11.49 21.43
CA LEU A 23 1.94 -12.38 22.15
C LEU A 23 1.72 -12.27 23.66
N LEU A 24 1.67 -11.04 24.19
CA LEU A 24 1.38 -10.78 25.60
C LEU A 24 0.05 -11.41 26.01
N SER A 25 -1.01 -11.22 25.22
CA SER A 25 -2.33 -11.81 25.48
C SER A 25 -2.29 -13.33 25.48
N CYS A 26 -1.54 -13.94 24.56
CA CYS A 26 -1.34 -15.40 24.50
C CYS A 26 -0.58 -15.97 25.70
N HIS A 27 0.23 -15.17 26.40
CA HIS A 27 0.86 -15.54 27.66
C HIS A 27 -0.05 -15.26 28.86
N ALA A 28 -0.72 -14.11 28.88
CA ALA A 28 -1.53 -13.66 30.01
C ALA A 28 -2.75 -14.54 30.25
N VAL A 29 -3.48 -14.93 29.20
CA VAL A 29 -4.73 -15.70 29.35
C VAL A 29 -4.50 -17.11 29.94
N PRO A 30 -3.51 -17.90 29.48
CA PRO A 30 -3.18 -19.17 30.13
C PRO A 30 -2.75 -19.03 31.59
N VAL A 31 -1.99 -17.99 31.93
CA VAL A 31 -1.59 -17.71 33.32
C VAL A 31 -2.81 -17.40 34.18
N LEU A 32 -3.73 -16.56 33.69
CA LEU A 32 -5.00 -16.29 34.35
C LEU A 32 -5.81 -17.57 34.55
N GLN A 33 -5.84 -18.46 33.55
CA GLN A 33 -6.50 -19.77 33.60
C GLN A 33 -5.96 -20.63 34.75
N GLY A 34 -4.64 -20.73 34.86
CA GLY A 34 -3.98 -21.43 35.96
C GLY A 34 -4.25 -20.79 37.32
N TYR A 35 -4.33 -19.47 37.38
CA TYR A 35 -4.59 -18.75 38.63
C TYR A 35 -6.04 -18.91 39.11
N ILE A 36 -7.02 -18.86 38.19
CA ILE A 36 -8.43 -19.20 38.48
C ILE A 36 -8.52 -20.60 39.10
N HIS A 37 -7.85 -21.59 38.50
CA HIS A 37 -7.83 -22.95 39.02
C HIS A 37 -7.17 -23.04 40.41
N ALA A 38 -6.12 -22.26 40.68
CA ALA A 38 -5.49 -22.20 42.00
C ALA A 38 -6.44 -21.63 43.07
N VAL A 39 -7.24 -20.62 42.73
CA VAL A 39 -8.27 -20.08 43.63
C VAL A 39 -9.37 -21.11 43.89
N GLU A 40 -9.88 -21.78 42.84
CA GLU A 40 -10.91 -22.82 42.96
C GLU A 40 -10.47 -24.02 43.80
N THR A 41 -9.17 -24.34 43.79
CA THR A 41 -8.59 -25.44 44.59
C THR A 41 -8.07 -25.00 45.97
N GLY A 42 -8.31 -23.74 46.37
CA GLY A 42 -7.87 -23.20 47.66
C GLY A 42 -6.35 -22.99 47.79
N LYS A 43 -5.60 -23.09 46.69
CA LYS A 43 -4.14 -22.84 46.65
C LYS A 43 -3.80 -21.35 46.54
N ALA A 44 -4.77 -20.51 46.19
CA ALA A 44 -4.68 -19.06 46.20
C ALA A 44 -5.92 -18.48 46.89
N THR A 45 -5.79 -17.30 47.51
CA THR A 45 -6.86 -16.70 48.32
C THR A 45 -7.97 -16.10 47.48
N ASN A 46 -7.65 -15.26 46.48
CA ASN A 46 -8.62 -14.59 45.61
C ASN A 46 -7.99 -14.24 44.26
N LEU A 47 -8.83 -13.99 43.25
CA LEU A 47 -8.39 -13.37 42.00
C LEU A 47 -8.02 -11.89 42.24
N ARG A 48 -7.03 -11.40 41.51
CA ARG A 48 -6.68 -9.97 41.54
C ARG A 48 -7.69 -9.17 40.73
N ASP A 49 -8.02 -7.99 41.22
CA ASP A 49 -8.85 -7.04 40.50
C ASP A 49 -8.20 -6.60 39.18
N PRO A 50 -8.99 -6.38 38.11
CA PRO A 50 -8.47 -5.86 36.85
C PRO A 50 -7.89 -4.45 37.04
N ASP A 51 -6.86 -4.13 36.26
CA ASP A 51 -6.16 -2.83 36.34
C ASP A 51 -7.08 -1.64 35.99
N TYR A 52 -7.86 -1.76 34.91
CA TYR A 52 -8.71 -0.70 34.37
C TYR A 52 -10.20 -0.88 34.70
N PHE A 53 -10.71 -2.12 34.70
CA PHE A 53 -12.14 -2.42 34.86
C PHE A 53 -12.57 -2.67 36.32
N GLN A 54 -12.00 -1.93 37.27
CA GLN A 54 -12.16 -2.18 38.72
C GLN A 54 -13.62 -2.23 39.20
N GLN A 55 -14.54 -1.52 38.54
CA GLN A 55 -15.95 -1.43 38.93
C GLN A 55 -16.84 -2.54 38.34
N ILE A 56 -16.29 -3.38 37.46
CA ILE A 56 -17.04 -4.41 36.70
C ILE A 56 -16.33 -5.76 36.81
N ALA A 57 -15.61 -5.99 37.91
CA ALA A 57 -14.88 -7.24 38.14
C ALA A 57 -15.88 -8.38 38.36
N ASP A 58 -16.19 -9.11 37.28
CA ASP A 58 -17.00 -10.33 37.29
C ASP A 58 -16.13 -11.53 36.91
N HIS A 59 -15.79 -12.31 37.93
CA HIS A 59 -14.89 -13.47 37.80
C HIS A 59 -15.52 -14.64 37.04
N ASP A 60 -16.83 -14.80 37.09
CA ASP A 60 -17.51 -15.87 36.34
C ASP A 60 -17.59 -15.51 34.86
N ARG A 61 -17.80 -14.23 34.55
CA ARG A 61 -17.75 -13.74 33.17
C ARG A 61 -16.39 -13.98 32.51
N LEU A 62 -15.28 -13.90 33.25
CA LEU A 62 -13.95 -14.23 32.70
C LEU A 62 -13.89 -15.68 32.20
N LYS A 63 -14.44 -16.64 32.96
CA LYS A 63 -14.46 -18.05 32.57
C LYS A 63 -15.26 -18.28 31.30
N GLU A 64 -16.34 -17.53 31.08
CA GLU A 64 -17.15 -17.63 29.87
C GLU A 64 -16.43 -17.13 28.61
N ILE A 65 -15.69 -16.01 28.71
CA ILE A 65 -15.06 -15.38 27.53
C ILE A 65 -13.69 -15.99 27.19
N MET A 66 -12.99 -16.54 28.20
CA MET A 66 -11.64 -17.09 28.03
C MET A 66 -11.52 -18.17 26.96
N PRO A 67 -12.42 -19.16 26.81
CA PRO A 67 -12.28 -20.19 25.78
C PRO A 67 -12.18 -19.62 24.35
N ASN A 68 -12.83 -18.48 24.09
CA ASN A 68 -12.90 -17.86 22.76
C ASN A 68 -11.91 -16.69 22.57
N TYR A 69 -11.01 -16.42 23.52
CA TYR A 69 -10.13 -15.25 23.47
C TYR A 69 -9.29 -15.18 22.19
N LYS A 70 -8.77 -16.32 21.72
CA LYS A 70 -7.94 -16.38 20.49
C LYS A 70 -8.72 -15.97 19.25
N LYS A 71 -10.02 -16.27 19.20
CA LYS A 71 -10.88 -15.91 18.07
C LYS A 71 -11.19 -14.42 18.04
N SER A 72 -11.42 -13.83 19.22
CA SER A 72 -11.56 -12.38 19.37
C SER A 72 -10.26 -11.66 19.04
N LEU A 73 -9.13 -12.16 19.53
CA LEU A 73 -7.80 -11.63 19.26
C LEU A 73 -7.44 -11.73 17.77
N GLY A 74 -7.77 -12.86 17.13
CA GLY A 74 -7.61 -13.05 15.69
C GLY A 74 -8.41 -12.02 14.89
N LYS A 75 -9.67 -11.79 15.26
CA LYS A 75 -10.51 -10.75 14.64
C LYS A 75 -9.90 -9.36 14.80
N PHE A 76 -9.47 -8.98 16.00
CA PHE A 76 -8.85 -7.67 16.23
C PHE A 76 -7.55 -7.49 15.45
N LEU A 77 -6.66 -8.48 15.48
CA LEU A 77 -5.41 -8.44 14.71
C LEU A 77 -5.68 -8.32 13.21
N TYR A 78 -6.70 -9.02 12.70
CA TYR A 78 -7.09 -8.97 11.30
C TYR A 78 -7.49 -7.56 10.86
N ILE A 79 -8.44 -6.94 11.57
CA ILE A 79 -8.91 -5.59 11.27
C ILE A 79 -7.74 -4.61 11.36
N THR A 80 -6.98 -4.68 12.46
CA THR A 80 -5.89 -3.75 12.76
C THR A 80 -4.79 -3.82 11.70
N ALA A 81 -4.37 -5.04 11.31
CA ALA A 81 -3.37 -5.23 10.26
C ALA A 81 -3.84 -4.64 8.92
N PHE A 82 -5.11 -4.83 8.57
CA PHE A 82 -5.69 -4.27 7.36
C PHE A 82 -5.75 -2.74 7.40
N SER A 83 -6.24 -2.16 8.49
CA SER A 83 -6.34 -0.71 8.65
C SER A 83 -4.99 -0.01 8.60
N TYR A 84 -3.95 -0.57 9.23
CA TYR A 84 -2.60 -0.03 9.11
C TYR A 84 -2.06 -0.11 7.69
N PHE A 85 -2.33 -1.21 6.97
CA PHE A 85 -1.99 -1.31 5.56
C PHE A 85 -2.72 -0.26 4.71
N GLU A 86 -4.01 -0.02 4.94
CA GLU A 86 -4.77 1.05 4.24
C GLU A 86 -4.16 2.43 4.45
N VAL A 87 -3.82 2.76 5.70
CA VAL A 87 -3.18 4.04 6.04
C VAL A 87 -1.81 4.15 5.38
N TYR A 88 -1.02 3.08 5.39
CA TYR A 88 0.29 3.04 4.74
C TYR A 88 0.22 3.36 3.25
N ILE A 89 -0.69 2.72 2.49
CA ILE A 89 -0.82 2.96 1.04
C ILE A 89 -1.11 4.43 0.76
N LYS A 90 -2.04 5.02 1.51
CA LYS A 90 -2.40 6.44 1.35
C LYS A 90 -1.20 7.34 1.68
N SER A 91 -0.56 7.08 2.82
CA SER A 91 0.54 7.90 3.32
C SER A 91 1.77 7.83 2.40
N VAL A 92 2.11 6.67 1.85
CA VAL A 92 3.29 6.54 0.98
C VAL A 92 3.10 7.22 -0.38
N ILE A 93 1.86 7.29 -0.87
CA ILE A 93 1.51 8.05 -2.07
C ILE A 93 1.59 9.56 -1.77
N GLU A 94 1.06 10.01 -0.63
CA GLU A 94 1.21 11.40 -0.18
C GLU A 94 2.69 11.78 0.00
N GLU A 95 3.49 10.91 0.62
CA GLU A 95 4.93 11.08 0.81
C GLU A 95 5.65 11.24 -0.52
N PHE A 96 5.31 10.43 -1.53
CA PHE A 96 5.83 10.59 -2.88
C PHE A 96 5.57 12.01 -3.41
N PHE A 97 4.32 12.47 -3.43
CA PHE A 97 4.03 13.81 -3.95
C PHE A 97 4.66 14.92 -3.11
N HIS A 98 4.73 14.75 -1.79
CA HIS A 98 5.36 15.72 -0.90
C HIS A 98 6.85 15.92 -1.22
N ILE A 99 7.60 14.84 -1.46
CA ILE A 99 9.02 14.89 -1.86
C ILE A 99 9.21 15.66 -3.17
N HIS A 100 8.20 15.66 -4.04
CA HIS A 100 8.19 16.40 -5.30
C HIS A 100 7.54 17.79 -5.19
N GLY A 101 7.46 18.35 -3.98
CA GLY A 101 6.91 19.68 -3.71
C GLY A 101 5.39 19.76 -3.67
N GLY A 102 4.71 18.62 -3.60
CA GLY A 102 3.25 18.52 -3.67
C GLY A 102 2.73 18.28 -5.08
N VAL A 103 1.47 17.84 -5.16
CA VAL A 103 0.81 17.43 -6.41
C VAL A 103 0.78 18.57 -7.44
N GLU A 104 0.51 19.80 -7.01
CA GLU A 104 0.44 20.97 -7.91
C GLU A 104 1.78 21.35 -8.52
N ASN A 105 2.85 21.33 -7.71
CA ASN A 105 4.21 21.63 -8.16
C ASN A 105 4.70 20.55 -9.11
N TYR A 106 4.50 19.28 -8.77
CA TYR A 106 4.84 18.17 -9.64
C TYR A 106 4.09 18.24 -10.99
N LEU A 107 2.78 18.51 -10.96
CA LEU A 107 1.98 18.66 -12.18
C LEU A 107 2.44 19.85 -13.03
N SER A 108 2.76 20.98 -12.40
CA SER A 108 3.27 22.18 -13.08
C SER A 108 4.63 21.89 -13.73
N TYR A 109 5.51 21.18 -13.04
CA TYR A 109 6.80 20.76 -13.56
C TYR A 109 6.67 19.85 -14.79
N VAL A 110 5.79 18.84 -14.75
CA VAL A 110 5.56 17.95 -15.90
C VAL A 110 4.91 18.70 -17.08
N LYS A 111 4.00 19.65 -16.81
CA LYS A 111 3.43 20.56 -17.83
C LYS A 111 4.52 21.41 -18.48
N LEU A 112 5.41 22.00 -17.69
CA LEU A 112 6.54 22.80 -18.19
C LEU A 112 7.47 21.97 -19.08
N LYS A 113 7.84 20.75 -18.67
CA LYS A 113 8.63 19.82 -19.51
C LYS A 113 7.93 19.54 -20.85
N ARG A 114 6.63 19.21 -20.82
CA ARG A 114 5.83 18.96 -22.03
C ARG A 114 5.80 20.19 -22.94
N ASP A 115 5.49 21.36 -22.40
CA ASP A 115 5.32 22.60 -23.18
C ASP A 115 6.65 23.07 -23.75
N HIS A 116 7.73 22.98 -22.97
CA HIS A 116 9.08 23.24 -23.45
C HIS A 116 9.41 22.38 -24.67
N GLN A 117 9.09 21.09 -24.61
CA GLN A 117 9.33 20.22 -25.74
C GLN A 117 8.43 20.54 -26.94
N ILE A 118 7.13 20.77 -26.75
CA ILE A 118 6.22 21.13 -27.85
C ILE A 118 6.70 22.42 -28.53
N ASN A 119 7.13 23.40 -27.75
CA ASN A 119 7.60 24.70 -28.25
C ASN A 119 8.96 24.60 -28.95
N GLN A 120 9.87 23.75 -28.46
CA GLN A 120 11.16 23.47 -29.12
C GLN A 120 11.00 22.62 -30.39
N GLN A 121 9.95 21.80 -30.49
CA GLN A 121 9.66 20.96 -31.67
C GLN A 121 9.20 21.73 -32.92
N ASN A 122 9.16 23.06 -32.87
CA ASN A 122 8.94 23.89 -34.06
C ASN A 122 10.09 23.85 -35.10
N TYR A 123 11.17 23.09 -34.86
CA TYR A 123 12.26 22.92 -35.84
C TYR A 123 12.46 21.45 -36.25
N ARG A 124 12.06 21.14 -37.48
CA ARG A 124 12.64 20.17 -38.43
C ARG A 124 13.56 19.09 -37.84
N ASN A 125 13.00 18.11 -37.12
CA ASN A 125 13.73 16.87 -36.86
C ASN A 125 13.41 15.85 -37.96
N ASP A 126 14.36 15.63 -38.86
CA ASP A 126 14.23 14.68 -39.98
C ASP A 126 13.92 13.25 -39.53
N LEU A 127 14.31 12.87 -38.31
CA LEU A 127 13.95 11.56 -37.73
C LEU A 127 12.47 11.50 -37.39
N VAL A 128 11.91 12.57 -36.83
CA VAL A 128 10.47 12.67 -36.53
C VAL A 128 9.66 12.66 -37.82
N ALA A 129 10.08 13.39 -38.86
CA ALA A 129 9.43 13.36 -40.17
C ALA A 129 9.42 11.93 -40.77
N LYS A 130 10.56 11.23 -40.73
CA LYS A 130 10.68 9.82 -41.18
C LYS A 130 9.76 8.86 -40.42
N LEU A 131 9.46 9.15 -39.15
CA LEU A 131 8.56 8.35 -38.32
C LEU A 131 7.08 8.76 -38.50
N ARG A 132 6.78 10.04 -38.78
CA ARG A 132 5.41 10.52 -39.07
C ARG A 132 4.83 9.91 -40.36
N ASP A 133 5.64 9.76 -41.40
CA ASP A 133 5.24 9.14 -42.67
C ASP A 133 4.96 7.63 -42.58
N SER A 134 5.27 6.99 -41.45
CA SER A 134 4.98 5.56 -41.25
C SER A 134 3.49 5.24 -41.06
N ASN A 135 2.63 6.27 -40.99
CA ASN A 135 1.18 6.17 -40.89
C ASN A 135 0.47 5.65 -42.16
N SER A 136 1.18 5.32 -43.24
CA SER A 136 0.57 4.63 -44.39
C SER A 136 0.47 3.11 -44.13
N ALA A 137 -0.38 2.71 -43.17
CA ALA A 137 -1.00 1.38 -42.96
C ALA A 137 -0.15 0.10 -42.87
N LYS A 138 1.17 0.09 -43.15
CA LYS A 138 2.05 -1.05 -42.92
C LYS A 138 3.44 -0.55 -42.56
N ILE A 139 3.90 -0.84 -41.34
CA ILE A 139 5.34 -0.85 -41.04
C ILE A 139 5.98 -1.73 -42.12
N LYS A 140 6.70 -1.13 -43.07
CA LYS A 140 7.36 -1.87 -44.14
C LYS A 140 8.30 -2.86 -43.45
N LYS A 141 8.00 -4.17 -43.51
CA LYS A 141 8.70 -5.21 -42.73
C LYS A 141 10.23 -5.15 -42.88
N GLY A 142 10.74 -4.73 -44.05
CA GLY A 142 12.18 -4.52 -44.29
C GLY A 142 12.80 -3.25 -43.70
N LYS A 143 12.02 -2.33 -43.09
CA LYS A 143 12.52 -1.06 -42.52
C LYS A 143 12.48 -1.01 -40.99
N VAL A 144 12.08 -2.10 -40.31
CA VAL A 144 11.95 -2.16 -38.84
C VAL A 144 13.24 -1.76 -38.14
N LEU A 145 14.39 -2.28 -38.59
CA LEU A 145 15.70 -1.93 -38.02
C LEU A 145 16.02 -0.43 -38.15
N LYS A 146 15.66 0.17 -39.29
CA LYS A 146 15.84 1.62 -39.52
C LYS A 146 14.96 2.45 -38.60
N TYR A 147 13.71 2.04 -38.37
CA TYR A 147 12.82 2.71 -37.42
C TYR A 147 13.31 2.57 -35.98
N LYS A 148 13.76 1.38 -35.56
CA LYS A 148 14.37 1.18 -34.23
C LYS A 148 15.59 2.09 -34.04
N LYS A 149 16.45 2.22 -35.05
CA LYS A 149 17.61 3.13 -34.99
C LYS A 149 17.17 4.58 -34.81
N ALA A 150 16.21 5.07 -35.61
CA ALA A 150 15.69 6.43 -35.49
C ALA A 150 15.01 6.70 -34.13
N ILE A 151 14.26 5.73 -33.60
CA ILE A 151 13.65 5.81 -32.27
C ILE A 151 14.74 5.92 -31.19
N ASN A 152 15.77 5.07 -31.24
CA ASN A 152 16.87 5.10 -30.27
C ASN A 152 17.66 6.42 -30.33
N GLU A 153 17.90 6.97 -31.52
CA GLU A 153 18.52 8.28 -31.69
C GLU A 153 17.66 9.39 -31.06
N LEU A 154 16.34 9.35 -31.25
CA LEU A 154 15.43 10.30 -30.59
C LEU A 154 15.45 10.16 -29.06
N ILE A 155 15.48 8.94 -28.52
CA ILE A 155 15.61 8.69 -27.07
C ILE A 155 16.90 9.32 -26.53
N GLN A 156 18.03 9.13 -27.22
CA GLN A 156 19.31 9.72 -26.84
C GLN A 156 19.32 11.25 -26.90
N GLN A 157 18.50 11.84 -27.76
CA GLN A 157 18.29 13.29 -27.84
C GLN A 157 17.31 13.83 -26.78
N GLY A 158 16.80 12.98 -25.89
CA GLY A 158 15.82 13.38 -24.87
C GLY A 158 14.43 13.68 -25.43
N TYR A 159 14.10 13.18 -26.63
CA TYR A 159 12.80 13.39 -27.24
C TYR A 159 11.69 12.67 -26.45
N MET A 160 10.71 13.42 -25.91
CA MET A 160 9.49 12.81 -25.38
C MET A 160 8.56 12.35 -26.50
N PHE A 161 8.20 11.08 -26.48
CA PHE A 161 7.23 10.51 -27.41
C PHE A 161 5.79 10.89 -27.03
N PRO A 162 4.81 10.72 -27.94
CA PRO A 162 3.41 11.00 -27.63
C PRO A 162 2.91 10.35 -26.34
N SER A 163 3.36 9.14 -26.01
CA SER A 163 3.06 8.46 -24.74
C SER A 163 3.48 9.27 -23.51
N GLN A 164 4.65 9.91 -23.56
CA GLN A 164 5.15 10.76 -22.48
C GLN A 164 4.47 12.13 -22.48
N LEU A 165 4.17 12.70 -23.64
CA LEU A 165 3.44 13.98 -23.72
C LEU A 165 2.02 13.87 -23.14
N LEU A 166 1.38 12.71 -23.31
CA LEU A 166 0.06 12.40 -22.74
C LEU A 166 0.08 12.11 -21.24
N SER A 167 1.26 11.92 -20.63
CA SER A 167 1.37 11.65 -19.18
C SER A 167 0.78 12.77 -18.32
N VAL A 168 0.79 14.02 -18.80
CA VAL A 168 0.16 15.15 -18.13
C VAL A 168 -1.35 14.92 -17.93
N TYR A 169 -2.03 14.31 -18.90
CA TYR A 169 -3.44 13.98 -18.75
C TYR A 169 -3.63 12.94 -17.64
N GLY A 170 -2.83 11.88 -17.66
CA GLY A 170 -2.85 10.86 -16.61
C GLY A 170 -2.61 11.44 -15.22
N LEU A 171 -1.67 12.38 -15.08
CA LEU A 171 -1.42 13.07 -13.81
C LEU A 171 -2.58 13.98 -13.37
N ASN A 172 -3.29 14.63 -14.29
CA ASN A 172 -4.49 15.39 -13.94
C ASN A 172 -5.63 14.48 -13.45
N GLU A 173 -5.84 13.32 -14.06
CA GLU A 173 -6.83 12.36 -13.58
C GLU A 173 -6.42 11.77 -12.22
N LEU A 174 -5.15 11.42 -12.07
CA LEU A 174 -4.60 10.98 -10.79
C LEU A 174 -4.79 12.04 -9.71
N LYS A 175 -4.54 13.32 -10.00
CA LYS A 175 -4.77 14.42 -9.05
C LYS A 175 -6.20 14.41 -8.50
N LYS A 176 -7.23 14.20 -9.34
CA LYS A 176 -8.62 14.13 -8.86
C LYS A 176 -8.84 12.98 -7.87
N GLU A 177 -8.15 11.86 -8.09
CA GLU A 177 -8.16 10.74 -7.15
C GLU A 177 -7.38 11.07 -5.86
N LEU A 178 -6.27 11.79 -5.97
CA LEU A 178 -5.43 12.20 -4.84
C LEU A 178 -6.08 13.26 -3.95
N ASP A 179 -6.81 14.21 -4.52
CA ASP A 179 -7.59 15.21 -3.77
C ASP A 179 -8.57 14.52 -2.81
N ASN A 180 -8.94 13.27 -3.10
CA ASN A 180 -9.79 12.42 -2.27
C ASN A 180 -9.06 11.17 -1.73
N ILE A 181 -7.72 11.19 -1.63
CA ILE A 181 -6.93 9.99 -1.26
C ILE A 181 -7.33 9.43 0.10
N LYS A 182 -7.74 10.29 1.03
CA LYS A 182 -8.30 9.90 2.32
C LYS A 182 -9.50 8.94 2.16
N TYR A 183 -10.31 9.13 1.14
CA TYR A 183 -11.50 8.34 0.80
C TYR A 183 -11.25 7.23 -0.21
N MET A 184 -10.01 7.06 -0.69
CA MET A 184 -9.65 5.95 -1.57
C MET A 184 -10.02 4.62 -0.92
N LYS A 185 -10.74 3.79 -1.67
CA LYS A 185 -11.21 2.48 -1.20
C LYS A 185 -10.13 1.44 -1.44
N ALA A 186 -10.07 0.43 -0.58
CA ALA A 186 -9.07 -0.64 -0.70
C ALA A 186 -9.04 -1.32 -2.08
N LYS A 187 -10.20 -1.49 -2.72
CA LYS A 187 -10.31 -2.05 -4.08
C LYS A 187 -9.52 -1.27 -5.14
N ASP A 188 -9.31 0.03 -4.91
CA ASP A 188 -8.64 0.92 -5.86
C ASP A 188 -7.12 0.87 -5.69
N PHE A 189 -6.60 0.37 -4.54
CA PHE A 189 -5.16 0.35 -4.25
C PHE A 189 -4.36 -0.45 -5.27
N ILE A 190 -4.83 -1.65 -5.61
CA ILE A 190 -4.13 -2.54 -6.57
C ILE A 190 -4.06 -1.86 -7.94
N ARG A 191 -5.16 -1.23 -8.37
CA ARG A 191 -5.22 -0.48 -9.63
C ARG A 191 -4.21 0.67 -9.62
N VAL A 192 -4.22 1.50 -8.58
CA VAL A 192 -3.29 2.64 -8.47
C VAL A 192 -1.84 2.17 -8.45
N LEU A 193 -1.51 1.15 -7.65
CA LEU A 193 -0.14 0.61 -7.59
C LEU A 193 0.32 0.06 -8.94
N ASN A 194 -0.56 -0.61 -9.70
CA ASN A 194 -0.22 -1.17 -10.99
C ASN A 194 -0.18 -0.12 -12.11
N ASP A 195 -1.25 0.66 -12.28
CA ASP A 195 -1.44 1.56 -13.42
C ASP A 195 -0.59 2.83 -13.29
N VAL A 196 -0.42 3.35 -12.07
CA VAL A 196 0.31 4.60 -11.82
C VAL A 196 1.77 4.32 -11.50
N PHE A 197 2.01 3.44 -10.55
CA PHE A 197 3.37 3.16 -10.07
C PHE A 197 4.03 2.01 -10.81
N GLY A 198 3.36 1.33 -11.75
CA GLY A 198 3.96 0.24 -12.51
C GLY A 198 4.39 -0.94 -11.64
N LEU A 199 3.79 -1.11 -10.46
CA LEU A 199 4.12 -2.23 -9.59
C LEU A 199 3.51 -3.52 -10.14
N GLU A 200 4.37 -4.49 -10.41
CA GLU A 200 3.93 -5.83 -10.79
C GLU A 200 3.28 -6.53 -9.58
N ILE A 201 1.99 -6.78 -9.65
CA ILE A 201 1.22 -7.53 -8.64
C ILE A 201 0.68 -8.79 -9.33
N THR A 202 1.02 -9.97 -8.81
CA THR A 202 0.61 -11.24 -9.42
C THR A 202 -0.89 -11.48 -9.22
N GLU A 203 -1.51 -12.32 -10.06
CA GLU A 203 -2.93 -12.64 -9.92
C GLU A 203 -3.24 -13.34 -8.59
N GLU A 204 -2.28 -14.10 -8.04
CA GLU A 204 -2.38 -14.67 -6.70
C GLU A 204 -2.41 -13.60 -5.61
N GLU A 205 -1.51 -12.60 -5.70
CA GLU A 205 -1.48 -11.47 -4.75
C GLU A 205 -2.78 -10.65 -4.83
N LYS A 206 -3.32 -10.42 -6.03
CA LYS A 206 -4.61 -9.73 -6.22
C LYS A 206 -5.76 -10.52 -5.59
N THR A 207 -5.80 -11.82 -5.85
CA THR A 207 -6.83 -12.71 -5.32
C THR A 207 -6.77 -12.77 -3.80
N GLU A 208 -5.59 -12.93 -3.22
CA GLU A 208 -5.39 -12.95 -1.77
C GLU A 208 -5.78 -11.62 -1.14
N PHE A 209 -5.39 -10.48 -1.73
CA PHE A 209 -5.77 -9.15 -1.25
C PHE A 209 -7.28 -8.91 -1.32
N GLN A 210 -7.95 -9.35 -2.39
CA GLN A 210 -9.40 -9.26 -2.53
C GLN A 210 -10.12 -10.07 -1.45
N GLN A 211 -9.71 -11.34 -1.25
CA GLN A 211 -10.25 -12.20 -0.19
C GLN A 211 -10.06 -11.56 1.20
N ILE A 212 -8.93 -10.89 1.41
CA ILE A 212 -8.66 -10.19 2.66
C ILE A 212 -9.61 -9.02 2.86
N THR A 213 -9.80 -8.22 1.81
CA THR A 213 -10.70 -7.06 1.81
C THR A 213 -12.14 -7.49 2.06
N ASP A 214 -12.61 -8.53 1.39
CA ASP A 214 -13.97 -9.06 1.57
C ASP A 214 -14.18 -9.59 2.98
N THR A 215 -13.21 -10.33 3.51
CA THR A 215 -13.27 -10.82 4.90
C THR A 215 -13.30 -9.64 5.88
N ARG A 216 -12.48 -8.60 5.68
CA ARG A 216 -12.50 -7.39 6.52
C ARG A 216 -13.87 -6.72 6.50
N ASN A 217 -14.47 -6.56 5.33
CA ASN A 217 -15.79 -5.94 5.20
C ASN A 217 -16.86 -6.74 5.94
N LYS A 218 -16.86 -8.07 5.79
CA LYS A 218 -17.78 -8.96 6.53
C LYS A 218 -17.58 -8.89 8.04
N ILE A 219 -16.33 -8.78 8.51
CA ILE A 219 -16.05 -8.55 9.93
C ILE A 219 -16.62 -7.20 10.39
N ALA A 220 -16.37 -6.12 9.62
CA ALA A 220 -16.83 -4.77 9.95
C ALA A 220 -18.37 -4.65 9.97
N HIS A 221 -19.07 -5.40 9.12
CA HIS A 221 -20.53 -5.49 9.11
C HIS A 221 -21.10 -6.49 10.15
N GLY A 222 -20.25 -7.15 10.93
CA GLY A 222 -20.67 -8.08 11.98
C GLY A 222 -21.11 -9.47 11.47
N GLU A 223 -20.95 -9.75 10.17
CA GLU A 223 -21.29 -11.05 9.57
C GLU A 223 -20.32 -12.15 10.01
N ILE A 224 -19.04 -11.82 10.18
CA ILE A 224 -18.03 -12.74 10.72
C ILE A 224 -17.76 -12.38 12.18
N LYS A 225 -18.21 -13.25 13.08
CA LYS A 225 -18.07 -13.05 14.53
C LYS A 225 -16.70 -13.45 15.08
N GLU A 226 -16.05 -14.41 14.41
CA GLU A 226 -14.84 -15.08 14.88
C GLU A 226 -13.84 -15.33 13.75
N ILE A 227 -12.55 -15.11 14.02
CA ILE A 227 -11.45 -15.39 13.10
C ILE A 227 -10.35 -16.12 13.88
N ASP A 228 -9.88 -17.25 13.36
CA ASP A 228 -8.73 -17.92 13.96
C ASP A 228 -7.48 -17.04 13.97
N LEU A 229 -6.79 -17.01 15.09
CA LEU A 229 -5.57 -16.22 15.25
C LEU A 229 -4.50 -16.61 14.19
N SER A 230 -4.42 -17.89 13.83
CA SER A 230 -3.50 -18.36 12.77
C SER A 230 -3.82 -17.74 11.40
N LYS A 231 -5.10 -17.58 11.07
CA LYS A 231 -5.54 -16.89 9.84
C LYS A 231 -5.17 -15.41 9.88
N ALA A 232 -5.38 -14.74 11.02
CA ALA A 232 -5.00 -13.34 11.18
C ALA A 232 -3.47 -13.12 11.06
N ILE A 233 -2.66 -14.02 11.62
CA ILE A 233 -1.20 -13.99 11.48
C ILE A 233 -0.77 -14.16 10.02
N LYS A 234 -1.41 -15.08 9.27
CA LYS A 234 -1.14 -15.25 7.83
C LYS A 234 -1.43 -13.97 7.05
N VAL A 235 -2.57 -13.33 7.31
CA VAL A 235 -2.93 -12.05 6.69
C VAL A 235 -1.94 -10.94 7.04
N ASN A 236 -1.55 -10.82 8.31
CA ASN A 236 -0.53 -9.86 8.71
C ASN A 236 0.80 -10.09 7.96
N LYS A 237 1.24 -11.35 7.82
CA LYS A 237 2.44 -11.71 7.06
C LYS A 237 2.33 -11.37 5.58
N PHE A 238 1.17 -11.61 4.98
CA PHE A 238 0.89 -11.24 3.58
C PHE A 238 0.96 -9.71 3.40
N LEU A 239 0.19 -8.94 4.17
CA LEU A 239 0.15 -7.48 4.06
C LEU A 239 1.52 -6.85 4.31
N ARG A 240 2.29 -7.37 5.27
CA ARG A 240 3.67 -6.91 5.52
C ARG A 240 4.61 -7.18 4.34
N LYS A 241 4.50 -8.35 3.70
CA LYS A 241 5.30 -8.67 2.50
C LYS A 241 4.93 -7.76 1.33
N LEU A 242 3.63 -7.58 1.09
CA LEU A 242 3.13 -6.69 0.04
C LEU A 242 3.59 -5.25 0.30
N ALA A 243 3.48 -4.76 1.52
CA ALA A 243 3.94 -3.42 1.89
C ALA A 243 5.45 -3.24 1.63
N LEU A 244 6.28 -4.22 2.01
CA LEU A 244 7.72 -4.17 1.75
C LEU A 244 8.04 -4.19 0.24
N LYS A 245 7.28 -4.96 -0.54
CA LYS A 245 7.41 -5.01 -2.00
C LYS A 245 7.10 -3.63 -2.61
N ILE A 246 5.98 -3.02 -2.19
CA ILE A 246 5.58 -1.66 -2.60
C ILE A 246 6.65 -0.65 -2.22
N ASP A 247 7.09 -0.65 -0.97
CA ASP A 247 8.05 0.34 -0.46
C ASP A 247 9.38 0.29 -1.22
N LYS A 248 9.93 -0.92 -1.42
CA LYS A 248 11.15 -1.10 -2.20
C LYS A 248 11.00 -0.59 -3.63
N HIS A 249 9.87 -0.85 -4.26
CA HIS A 249 9.59 -0.40 -5.62
C HIS A 249 9.54 1.13 -5.71
N LEU A 250 8.83 1.77 -4.78
CA LEU A 250 8.70 3.23 -4.74
C LEU A 250 10.04 3.91 -4.43
N ILE A 251 10.79 3.39 -3.45
CA ILE A 251 12.11 3.92 -3.09
C ILE A 251 13.10 3.81 -4.23
N THR A 252 13.07 2.70 -4.98
CA THR A 252 14.02 2.45 -6.07
C THR A 252 13.73 3.31 -7.29
N ASN A 253 12.45 3.56 -7.61
CA ASN A 253 12.05 4.13 -8.89
C ASN A 253 11.44 5.53 -8.82
N PHE A 254 10.85 5.93 -7.69
CA PHE A 254 10.01 7.14 -7.61
C PHE A 254 10.50 8.17 -6.59
N PHE A 255 11.22 7.76 -5.54
CA PHE A 255 11.73 8.66 -4.50
C PHE A 255 13.08 9.23 -4.92
N VAL A 256 13.11 9.85 -6.10
CA VAL A 256 14.27 10.51 -6.68
C VAL A 256 13.88 11.96 -6.93
N LEU A 257 14.66 12.91 -6.44
CA LEU A 257 14.41 14.33 -6.67
C LEU A 257 14.65 14.66 -8.15
N GLU A 258 13.61 15.12 -8.83
CA GLU A 258 13.71 15.58 -10.22
C GLU A 258 14.04 17.08 -10.33
N ASN A 259 13.88 17.83 -9.24
CA ASN A 259 14.21 19.24 -9.14
C ASN A 259 14.61 19.56 -7.69
N VAL A 260 15.70 20.32 -7.54
CA VAL A 260 16.24 20.75 -6.24
C VAL A 260 15.80 22.17 -5.86
N ASP A 261 15.19 22.90 -6.80
CA ASP A 261 14.67 24.25 -6.61
C ASP A 261 13.20 24.25 -6.13
N ILE A 262 12.75 23.15 -5.53
CA ILE A 262 11.39 23.00 -4.96
C ILE A 262 11.40 23.18 -3.46
#